data_AF-A0A7X2P7Y9-F1
#
_entry.id   AF-A0A7X2P7Y9-F1
#
_cell.length_a   1.000
_cell.length_b   1.000
_cell.length_c   1.000
_cell.angle_alpha   90.00
_cell.angle_beta   90.00
_cell.angle_gamma   90.00
#
_symmetry.space_group_name_H-M   'P 1'
#
loop_
_entity.id
_entity.type
_entity.pdbx_description
1 polymer ?
#
loop_
_entity_poly.entity_id
_entity_poly.type
_entity_poly.pdbx_seq_one_letter_code
_entity_poly.pdbx_strand_id
1 'polypeptide(L)'
;MTLSNGALKKYVGDVYLMEKLKYNQETAIQNLKSTIQNLNNTMPLPEPVQAVVPSQKENKAFKTISLGVVFFLFSSILMEFFSLARSGVGYALSVCMSFAMLGSTIAVIKGFCDIIRNVKIRKENKSIDAQNQKNRDLYLANKKAYDQSVRKAHTAKKLAGVLQNRLYDLQKELAVIEKDLTHIYSYNIIYPAYRNRAAVTSFFEYLSSGRCSSLEGHEGAYNLYSMEARMDHLAEGQNKILSHLNKIEFNQRALFLAVNKSSEQLCQMQDAISSVDQDLQRIASASQVSNAQLERIACNAEMIQFNSNQIRSEVELRNHVDGIFASHYQF
;
A
#
# COMPACT_ATOMS: atom_id res chain seq x y z
N MET A 1 16.86 -12.18 -60.54
CA MET A 1 17.38 -10.83 -60.85
C MET A 1 18.68 -10.68 -60.06
N THR A 2 19.84 -10.63 -60.72
CA THR A 2 21.13 -10.54 -60.02
C THR A 2 21.45 -9.07 -59.73
N LEU A 3 21.31 -8.66 -58.46
CA LEU A 3 21.71 -7.33 -58.01
C LEU A 3 23.24 -7.20 -58.06
N SER A 4 23.73 -6.00 -58.37
CA SER A 4 25.15 -5.70 -58.19
C SER A 4 25.53 -5.82 -56.71
N ASN A 5 26.79 -6.16 -56.42
CA ASN A 5 27.29 -6.34 -55.04
C ASN A 5 26.93 -5.15 -54.13
N GLY A 6 27.14 -3.92 -54.61
CA GLY A 6 26.80 -2.71 -53.86
C GLY A 6 25.30 -2.56 -53.58
N ALA A 7 24.45 -2.90 -54.55
CA ALA A 7 22.99 -2.86 -54.38
C ALA A 7 22.49 -3.96 -53.44
N LEU A 8 23.09 -5.16 -53.49
CA LEU A 8 22.79 -6.26 -52.58
C LEU A 8 23.18 -5.92 -51.14
N LYS A 9 24.37 -5.39 -50.91
CA LYS A 9 24.83 -4.96 -49.58
C LYS A 9 23.90 -3.89 -48.99
N LYS A 10 23.47 -2.92 -49.80
CA LYS A 10 22.51 -1.90 -49.39
C LYS A 10 21.16 -2.52 -49.00
N TYR A 11 20.61 -3.38 -49.86
CA TYR A 11 19.35 -4.08 -49.60
C TYR A 11 19.41 -4.90 -48.29
N VAL A 12 20.44 -5.73 -48.10
CA VAL A 12 20.58 -6.55 -46.88
C VAL A 12 20.78 -5.67 -45.65
N GLY A 13 21.47 -4.53 -45.79
CA GLY A 13 21.59 -3.52 -44.72
C GLY A 13 20.25 -2.90 -44.33
N ASP A 14 19.41 -2.57 -45.30
CA ASP A 14 18.06 -2.03 -45.05
C ASP A 14 17.17 -3.07 -44.36
N VAL A 15 17.21 -4.34 -44.81
CA VAL A 15 16.49 -5.45 -44.15
C VAL A 15 16.99 -5.66 -42.73
N TYR A 16 18.31 -5.64 -42.51
CA TYR A 16 18.92 -5.75 -41.19
C TYR A 16 18.43 -4.65 -40.24
N LEU A 17 18.39 -3.40 -40.71
CA LEU A 17 17.91 -2.28 -39.91
C LEU A 17 16.43 -2.46 -39.55
N MET A 18 15.60 -2.89 -40.50
CA MET A 18 14.17 -3.11 -40.28
C MET A 18 13.90 -4.27 -39.31
N GLU A 19 14.61 -5.39 -39.43
CA GLU A 19 14.54 -6.51 -38.48
C GLU A 19 14.99 -6.10 -37.06
N LYS A 20 15.98 -5.22 -36.97
CA LYS A 20 16.43 -4.64 -35.70
C LYS A 20 15.37 -3.73 -35.09
N LEU A 21 14.77 -2.84 -35.89
CA LEU A 21 13.68 -1.96 -35.44
C LEU A 21 12.48 -2.77 -34.95
N LYS A 22 12.09 -3.80 -35.70
CA LYS A 22 11.04 -4.73 -35.31
C LYS A 22 11.31 -5.35 -33.94
N TYR A 23 12.50 -5.94 -33.75
CA TYR A 23 12.87 -6.58 -32.49
C TYR A 23 12.87 -5.62 -31.29
N ASN A 24 13.39 -4.41 -31.48
CA ASN A 24 13.40 -3.40 -30.43
C ASN A 24 11.98 -2.99 -30.03
N GLN A 25 11.10 -2.81 -31.02
CA GLN A 25 9.71 -2.46 -30.80
C GLN A 25 8.94 -3.59 -30.09
N GLU A 26 9.13 -4.84 -30.50
CA GLU A 26 8.54 -6.01 -29.83
C GLU A 26 8.99 -6.11 -28.37
N THR A 27 10.28 -5.90 -28.10
CA THR A 27 10.83 -5.91 -26.74
C THR A 27 10.25 -4.78 -25.89
N ALA A 28 10.14 -3.58 -26.44
CA ALA A 28 9.51 -2.44 -25.76
C ALA A 28 8.04 -2.72 -25.42
N ILE A 29 7.28 -3.31 -26.35
CA ILE A 29 5.89 -3.71 -26.12
C ILE A 29 5.79 -4.75 -24.99
N GLN A 30 6.66 -5.77 -24.96
CA GLN A 30 6.64 -6.80 -23.92
C GLN A 30 6.95 -6.22 -22.54
N ASN A 31 7.96 -5.35 -22.44
CA ASN A 31 8.31 -4.67 -21.18
C ASN A 31 7.19 -3.74 -20.70
N LEU A 32 6.51 -3.06 -21.63
CA LEU A 32 5.39 -2.20 -21.28
C LEU A 32 4.17 -3.01 -20.82
N LYS A 33 3.89 -4.15 -21.48
CA LYS A 33 2.83 -5.09 -21.06
C LYS A 33 3.04 -5.60 -19.64
N SER A 34 4.25 -6.07 -19.33
CA SER A 34 4.57 -6.57 -17.99
C SER A 34 4.46 -5.46 -16.93
N THR A 35 4.90 -4.24 -17.27
CA THR A 35 4.75 -3.07 -16.39
C THR A 35 3.28 -2.75 -16.11
N ILE A 36 2.44 -2.70 -17.14
CA ILE A 36 0.98 -2.48 -16.99
C ILE A 36 0.35 -3.57 -16.12
N GLN A 37 0.73 -4.83 -16.33
CA GLN A 37 0.21 -5.95 -15.53
C GLN A 37 0.60 -5.82 -14.06
N ASN A 38 1.85 -5.48 -13.75
CA ASN A 38 2.31 -5.27 -12.39
C ASN A 38 1.58 -4.10 -11.69
N LEU A 39 1.36 -3.01 -12.42
CA LEU A 39 0.59 -1.86 -11.92
C LEU A 39 -0.87 -2.23 -11.65
N ASN A 40 -1.50 -2.99 -12.53
CA ASN A 40 -2.88 -3.47 -12.33
C ASN A 40 -3.01 -4.45 -11.16
N ASN A 41 -1.99 -5.27 -10.92
CA ASN A 41 -1.92 -6.24 -9.82
C ASN A 41 -1.56 -5.60 -8.47
N THR A 42 -1.29 -4.29 -8.43
CA THR A 42 -1.00 -3.58 -7.18
C THR A 42 -2.28 -3.53 -6.33
N MET A 43 -2.34 -4.38 -5.32
CA MET A 43 -3.45 -4.47 -4.38
C MET A 43 -3.19 -3.63 -3.12
N PRO A 44 -4.22 -2.98 -2.55
CA PRO A 44 -4.10 -2.35 -1.25
C PRO A 44 -3.87 -3.40 -0.16
N LEU A 45 -3.34 -2.95 0.98
CA LEU A 45 -3.30 -3.76 2.19
C LEU A 45 -4.73 -4.19 2.58
N PRO A 46 -4.89 -5.30 3.32
CA PRO A 46 -6.20 -5.68 3.86
C PRO A 46 -6.71 -4.62 4.85
N GLU A 47 -8.02 -4.40 4.87
CA GLU A 47 -8.65 -3.43 5.77
C GLU A 47 -8.40 -3.84 7.23
N PRO A 48 -7.92 -2.93 8.09
CA PRO A 48 -7.65 -3.26 9.47
C PRO A 48 -8.95 -3.50 10.25
N VAL A 49 -9.00 -4.61 10.98
CA VAL A 49 -10.12 -4.94 11.87
C VAL A 49 -9.86 -4.37 13.26
N GLN A 50 -10.85 -3.66 13.82
CA GLN A 50 -10.75 -3.15 15.20
C GLN A 50 -10.90 -4.32 16.19
N ALA A 51 -9.93 -4.47 17.10
CA ALA A 51 -9.98 -5.50 18.12
C ALA A 51 -11.13 -5.25 19.12
N VAL A 52 -11.79 -6.32 19.55
CA VAL A 52 -12.84 -6.27 20.59
C VAL A 52 -12.21 -5.78 21.90
N VAL A 53 -12.77 -4.70 22.44
CA VAL A 53 -12.22 -3.98 23.60
C VAL A 53 -12.86 -4.53 24.89
N PRO A 54 -12.07 -5.03 25.87
CA PRO A 54 -12.62 -5.46 27.15
C PRO A 54 -13.22 -4.28 27.94
N SER A 55 -14.41 -4.49 28.51
CA SER A 55 -15.15 -3.48 29.27
C SER A 55 -14.57 -3.22 30.66
N GLN A 56 -14.63 -1.97 31.12
CA GLN A 56 -14.23 -1.59 32.49
C GLN A 56 -15.12 -2.28 33.52
N LYS A 57 -14.51 -2.74 34.63
CA LYS A 57 -15.25 -3.34 35.76
C LYS A 57 -15.88 -2.24 36.62
N GLU A 58 -17.17 -2.40 36.93
CA GLU A 58 -17.97 -1.46 37.72
C GLU A 58 -17.50 -1.40 39.19
N ASN A 59 -17.44 -0.19 39.77
CA ASN A 59 -17.03 0.03 41.16
C ASN A 59 -18.23 0.43 42.03
N LYS A 60 -18.63 -0.41 42.99
CA LYS A 60 -19.83 -0.21 43.84
C LYS A 60 -19.54 0.28 45.27
N ALA A 61 -18.30 0.62 45.58
CA ALA A 61 -17.86 0.63 46.98
C ALA A 61 -17.94 1.98 47.72
N PHE A 62 -18.45 3.04 47.09
CA PHE A 62 -18.52 4.36 47.75
C PHE A 62 -19.70 4.51 48.72
N LYS A 63 -20.75 3.68 48.61
CA LYS A 63 -21.96 3.81 49.44
C LYS A 63 -21.85 3.21 50.85
N THR A 64 -20.95 2.25 51.08
CA THR A 64 -20.95 1.45 52.32
C THR A 64 -20.10 2.06 53.45
N ILE A 65 -19.09 2.87 53.12
CA ILE A 65 -18.09 3.37 54.09
C ILE A 65 -18.63 4.55 54.91
N SER A 66 -19.34 5.49 54.28
CA SER A 66 -19.85 6.68 54.97
C SER A 66 -20.84 6.34 56.10
N LEU A 67 -21.65 5.31 55.91
CA LEU A 67 -22.65 4.91 56.89
C LEU A 67 -22.00 4.22 58.12
N GLY A 68 -21.03 3.32 57.90
CA GLY A 68 -20.41 2.54 58.97
C GLY A 68 -19.56 3.38 59.94
N VAL A 69 -18.78 4.34 59.42
CA VAL A 69 -17.94 5.22 60.27
C VAL A 69 -18.80 6.15 61.12
N VAL A 70 -19.91 6.66 60.56
CA VAL A 70 -20.86 7.53 61.29
C VAL A 70 -21.53 6.75 62.44
N PHE A 71 -21.96 5.51 62.21
CA PHE A 71 -22.54 4.67 63.27
C PHE A 71 -21.54 4.30 64.37
N PHE A 72 -20.26 4.06 64.04
CA PHE A 72 -19.22 3.75 65.03
C PHE A 72 -18.91 4.94 65.94
N LEU A 73 -18.76 6.15 65.36
CA LEU A 73 -18.54 7.37 66.14
C LEU A 73 -19.74 7.70 67.05
N PHE A 74 -20.96 7.52 66.53
CA PHE A 74 -22.18 7.76 67.31
C PHE A 74 -22.35 6.76 68.47
N SER A 75 -22.06 5.47 68.24
CA SER A 75 -22.12 4.43 69.28
C SER A 75 -21.12 4.66 70.43
N SER A 76 -19.89 5.11 70.10
CA SER A 76 -18.86 5.40 71.10
C SER A 76 -19.23 6.60 71.99
N ILE A 77 -19.83 7.65 71.42
CA ILE A 77 -20.30 8.82 72.17
C ILE A 77 -21.46 8.45 73.12
N LEU A 78 -22.37 7.56 72.69
CA LEU A 78 -23.50 7.11 73.52
C LEU A 78 -23.06 6.25 74.72
N MET A 79 -22.02 5.43 74.57
CA MET A 79 -21.47 4.61 75.66
C MET A 79 -20.89 5.47 76.80
N GLU A 80 -20.22 6.56 76.45
CA GLU A 80 -19.59 7.48 77.40
C GLU A 80 -20.63 8.28 78.19
N PHE A 81 -21.73 8.67 77.53
CA PHE A 81 -22.87 9.34 78.17
C PHE A 81 -23.64 8.41 79.13
N PHE A 82 -23.80 7.13 78.77
CA PHE A 82 -24.63 6.19 79.53
C PHE A 82 -23.91 5.56 80.75
N SER A 83 -22.57 5.47 80.72
CA SER A 83 -21.71 5.06 81.84
C SER A 83 -21.96 5.85 83.15
N LEU A 84 -22.43 7.10 83.02
CA LEU A 84 -22.69 7.99 84.15
C LEU A 84 -24.05 7.73 84.85
N ALA A 85 -25.00 7.05 84.19
CA ALA A 85 -26.35 6.81 84.68
C ALA A 85 -26.50 5.42 85.31
N ARG A 86 -26.01 5.24 86.55
CA ARG A 86 -26.03 3.95 87.25
C ARG A 86 -27.41 3.65 87.85
N SER A 87 -28.32 3.10 87.03
CA SER A 87 -29.61 2.53 87.45
C SER A 87 -29.81 1.11 86.89
N GLY A 88 -30.66 0.28 87.51
CA GLY A 88 -30.87 -1.14 87.12
C GLY A 88 -31.35 -1.36 85.68
N VAL A 89 -31.87 -0.33 85.03
CA VAL A 89 -32.22 -0.30 83.59
C VAL A 89 -30.96 -0.43 82.70
N GLY A 90 -29.78 -0.13 83.24
CA GLY A 90 -28.51 -0.12 82.48
C GLY A 90 -28.01 -1.49 82.03
N TYR A 91 -28.36 -2.59 82.72
CA TYR A 91 -27.90 -3.93 82.31
C TYR A 91 -28.55 -4.40 81.00
N ALA A 92 -29.85 -4.21 80.83
CA ALA A 92 -30.54 -4.56 79.59
C ALA A 92 -30.02 -3.74 78.39
N LEU A 93 -29.78 -2.44 78.60
CA LEU A 93 -29.16 -1.57 77.59
C LEU A 93 -27.71 -1.96 77.28
N SER A 94 -26.93 -2.41 78.27
CA SER A 94 -25.54 -2.84 78.05
C SER A 94 -25.41 -4.07 77.14
N VAL A 95 -26.39 -4.99 77.19
CA VAL A 95 -26.44 -6.15 76.30
C VAL A 95 -26.76 -5.71 74.86
N CYS A 96 -27.72 -4.81 74.66
CA CYS A 96 -28.03 -4.24 73.34
C CYS A 96 -26.84 -3.49 72.73
N MET A 97 -26.09 -2.73 73.54
CA MET A 97 -24.89 -2.01 73.09
C MET A 97 -23.75 -2.95 72.71
N SER A 98 -23.66 -4.11 73.36
CA SER A 98 -22.66 -5.15 73.02
C SER A 98 -22.92 -5.73 71.61
N PHE A 99 -24.19 -5.97 71.25
CA PHE A 99 -24.57 -6.36 69.89
C PHE A 99 -24.35 -5.25 68.86
N ALA A 100 -24.57 -3.99 69.22
CA ALA A 100 -24.28 -2.84 68.36
C ALA A 100 -22.77 -2.72 68.05
N MET A 101 -21.91 -2.94 69.05
CA MET A 101 -20.46 -3.00 68.87
C MET A 101 -20.04 -4.12 67.91
N LEU A 102 -20.59 -5.33 68.08
CA LEU A 102 -20.36 -6.46 67.14
C LEU A 102 -20.83 -6.15 65.71
N GLY A 103 -21.97 -5.49 65.53
CA GLY A 103 -22.43 -5.07 64.20
C GLY A 103 -21.50 -4.05 63.55
N SER A 104 -20.96 -3.12 64.36
CA SER A 104 -20.04 -2.08 63.87
C SER A 104 -18.68 -2.65 63.44
N THR A 105 -18.15 -3.65 64.14
CA THR A 105 -16.86 -4.28 63.76
C THR A 105 -16.97 -5.04 62.44
N ILE A 106 -18.08 -5.75 62.21
CA ILE A 106 -18.37 -6.43 60.93
C ILE A 106 -18.47 -5.41 59.78
N ALA A 107 -19.14 -4.26 60.01
CA ALA A 107 -19.26 -3.21 59.01
C ALA A 107 -17.90 -2.60 58.63
N VAL A 108 -17.02 -2.37 59.60
CA VAL A 108 -15.65 -1.88 59.37
C VAL A 108 -14.83 -2.88 58.57
N ILE A 109 -14.85 -4.17 58.94
CA ILE A 109 -14.14 -5.24 58.21
C ILE A 109 -14.62 -5.33 56.76
N LYS A 110 -15.94 -5.27 56.54
CA LYS A 110 -16.53 -5.24 55.19
C LYS A 110 -16.07 -4.02 54.39
N GLY A 111 -16.02 -2.85 55.02
CA GLY A 111 -15.46 -1.62 54.43
C GLY A 111 -14.01 -1.78 53.99
N PHE A 112 -13.15 -2.37 54.83
CA PHE A 112 -11.76 -2.68 54.48
C PHE A 112 -11.65 -3.67 53.30
N CYS A 113 -12.46 -4.73 53.28
CA CYS A 113 -12.51 -5.67 52.15
C CYS A 113 -12.94 -5.00 50.84
N ASP A 114 -13.91 -4.08 50.90
CA ASP A 114 -14.36 -3.31 49.73
C ASP A 114 -13.27 -2.36 49.23
N ILE A 115 -12.50 -1.73 50.12
CA ILE A 115 -11.34 -0.89 49.75
C ILE A 115 -10.27 -1.71 49.02
N ILE A 116 -9.93 -2.90 49.54
CA ILE A 116 -8.94 -3.79 48.89
C ILE A 116 -9.43 -4.21 47.50
N ARG A 117 -10.72 -4.57 47.37
CA ARG A 117 -11.32 -4.92 46.08
C ARG A 117 -11.28 -3.75 45.09
N ASN A 118 -11.53 -2.52 45.55
CA ASN A 118 -11.46 -1.33 44.71
C ASN A 118 -10.07 -1.04 44.19
N VAL A 119 -9.05 -1.17 45.03
CA VAL A 119 -7.66 -0.95 44.62
C VAL A 119 -7.29 -1.95 43.52
N LYS A 120 -7.72 -3.21 43.66
CA LYS A 120 -7.53 -4.23 42.63
C LYS A 120 -8.28 -3.91 41.33
N ILE A 121 -9.57 -3.58 41.41
CA ILE A 121 -10.40 -3.18 40.25
C ILE A 121 -9.80 -1.96 39.54
N ARG A 122 -9.34 -0.94 40.29
CA ARG A 122 -8.70 0.25 39.73
C ARG A 122 -7.41 -0.11 38.99
N LYS A 123 -6.58 -1.01 39.53
CA LYS A 123 -5.35 -1.46 38.88
C LYS A 123 -5.64 -2.24 37.59
N GLU A 124 -6.63 -3.13 37.62
CA GLU A 124 -7.07 -3.89 36.44
C GLU A 124 -7.67 -2.97 35.38
N ASN A 125 -8.57 -2.04 35.74
CA ASN A 125 -9.14 -1.07 34.81
C ASN A 125 -8.06 -0.18 34.18
N LYS A 126 -7.06 0.26 34.95
CA LYS A 126 -5.92 1.04 34.41
C LYS A 126 -5.12 0.25 33.38
N SER A 127 -4.94 -1.07 33.59
CA SER A 127 -4.26 -1.93 32.61
C SER A 127 -5.11 -2.18 31.36
N ILE A 128 -6.43 -2.31 31.52
CA ILE A 128 -7.39 -2.40 30.42
C ILE A 128 -7.34 -1.11 29.58
N ASP A 129 -7.37 0.06 30.21
CA ASP A 129 -7.31 1.35 29.51
C ASP A 129 -6.01 1.54 28.73
N ALA A 130 -4.87 1.17 29.33
CA ALA A 130 -3.57 1.23 28.66
C ALA A 130 -3.51 0.30 27.44
N GLN A 131 -4.03 -0.93 27.56
CA GLN A 131 -4.11 -1.87 26.44
C GLN A 131 -5.06 -1.36 25.34
N ASN A 132 -6.19 -0.78 25.74
CA ASN A 132 -7.18 -0.22 24.83
C ASN A 132 -6.62 0.97 24.05
N GLN A 133 -5.86 1.84 24.71
CA GLN A 133 -5.16 2.95 24.05
C GLN A 133 -4.14 2.42 23.03
N LYS A 134 -3.29 1.47 23.42
CA LYS A 134 -2.31 0.86 22.51
C LYS A 134 -2.97 0.21 21.29
N ASN A 135 -4.08 -0.52 21.49
CA ASN A 135 -4.85 -1.14 20.41
C ASN A 135 -5.48 -0.09 19.48
N ARG A 136 -5.97 1.04 20.02
CA ARG A 136 -6.48 2.17 19.22
C ARG A 136 -5.38 2.82 18.40
N ASP A 137 -4.22 3.07 19.01
CA ASP A 137 -3.07 3.68 18.32
C ASP A 137 -2.57 2.77 17.19
N LEU A 138 -2.49 1.46 17.43
CA LEU A 138 -2.13 0.47 16.41
C LEU A 138 -3.15 0.42 15.27
N TYR A 139 -4.44 0.43 15.60
CA TYR A 139 -5.52 0.48 14.60
C TYR A 139 -5.43 1.75 13.74
N LEU A 140 -5.21 2.91 14.35
CA LEU A 140 -5.05 4.19 13.64
C LEU A 140 -3.82 4.19 12.73
N ALA A 141 -2.70 3.64 13.20
CA ALA A 141 -1.49 3.49 12.38
C ALA A 141 -1.72 2.57 11.17
N ASN A 142 -2.35 1.41 11.40
CA ASN A 142 -2.69 0.46 10.34
C ASN A 142 -3.71 1.04 9.35
N LYS A 143 -4.68 1.82 9.82
CA LYS A 143 -5.66 2.52 8.97
C LYS A 143 -4.99 3.56 8.08
N LYS A 144 -4.06 4.36 8.62
CA LYS A 144 -3.26 5.30 7.82
C LYS A 144 -2.43 4.58 6.75
N ALA A 145 -1.80 3.46 7.10
CA ALA A 145 -1.05 2.63 6.15
C ALA A 145 -1.96 2.03 5.07
N TYR A 146 -3.15 1.55 5.44
CA TYR A 146 -4.17 1.07 4.53
C TYR A 146 -4.61 2.16 3.56
N ASP A 147 -5.01 3.34 4.04
CA ASP A 147 -5.45 4.46 3.22
C ASP A 147 -4.34 4.89 2.23
N GLN A 148 -3.08 4.90 2.67
CA GLN A 148 -1.94 5.18 1.80
C GLN A 148 -1.78 4.09 0.72
N SER A 149 -1.96 2.81 1.07
CA SER A 149 -1.88 1.70 0.11
C SER A 149 -3.00 1.74 -0.92
N VAL A 150 -4.22 2.13 -0.53
CA VAL A 150 -5.36 2.33 -1.44
C VAL A 150 -5.07 3.45 -2.43
N ARG A 151 -4.51 4.57 -1.97
CA ARG A 151 -4.11 5.68 -2.86
C ARG A 151 -3.05 5.23 -3.86
N LYS A 152 -2.01 4.52 -3.40
CA LYS A 152 -0.98 3.97 -4.29
C LYS A 152 -1.57 3.04 -5.35
N ALA A 153 -2.46 2.13 -4.95
CA ALA A 153 -3.14 1.22 -5.87
C ALA A 153 -4.01 1.97 -6.89
N HIS A 154 -4.74 3.00 -6.47
CA HIS A 154 -5.56 3.82 -7.37
C HIS A 154 -4.68 4.59 -8.39
N THR A 155 -3.58 5.19 -7.93
CA THR A 155 -2.63 5.89 -8.80
C THR A 155 -1.97 4.92 -9.79
N ALA A 156 -1.59 3.72 -9.34
CA ALA A 156 -1.03 2.67 -10.20
C ALA A 156 -2.00 2.27 -11.32
N LYS A 157 -3.29 2.08 -11.00
CA LYS A 157 -4.33 1.78 -12.00
C LYS A 157 -4.53 2.93 -13.01
N LYS A 158 -4.52 4.18 -12.54
CA LYS A 158 -4.63 5.35 -13.43
C LYS A 158 -3.44 5.42 -14.38
N LEU A 159 -2.23 5.18 -13.87
CA LEU A 159 -1.01 5.12 -14.69
C LEU A 159 -1.07 3.99 -15.71
N ALA A 160 -1.53 2.80 -15.31
CA ALA A 160 -1.73 1.68 -16.21
C ALA A 160 -2.65 2.06 -17.39
N GLY A 161 -3.71 2.84 -17.15
CA GLY A 161 -4.57 3.37 -18.21
C GLY A 161 -3.86 4.31 -19.20
N VAL A 162 -2.97 5.20 -18.71
CA VAL A 162 -2.17 6.06 -19.60
C VAL A 162 -1.19 5.23 -20.44
N LEU A 163 -0.52 4.26 -19.81
CA LEU A 163 0.43 3.38 -20.48
C LEU A 163 -0.24 2.46 -21.52
N GLN A 164 -1.53 2.13 -21.37
CA GLN A 164 -2.30 1.40 -22.39
C GLN A 164 -2.40 2.18 -23.70
N ASN A 165 -2.59 3.50 -23.65
CA ASN A 165 -2.60 4.32 -24.87
C ASN A 165 -1.23 4.29 -25.57
N ARG A 166 -0.15 4.39 -24.79
CA ARG A 166 1.21 4.30 -25.36
C ARG A 166 1.50 2.92 -25.95
N LEU A 167 0.99 1.87 -25.32
CA LEU A 167 1.08 0.50 -25.84
C LEU A 167 0.37 0.36 -27.18
N TYR A 168 -0.81 0.97 -27.33
CA TYR A 168 -1.53 0.99 -28.59
C TYR A 168 -0.71 1.68 -29.70
N ASP A 169 -0.10 2.83 -29.41
CA ASP A 169 0.76 3.54 -30.38
C ASP A 169 1.95 2.68 -30.83
N LEU A 170 2.65 2.05 -29.88
CA LEU A 170 3.79 1.18 -30.18
C LEU A 170 3.37 -0.05 -31.01
N GLN A 171 2.19 -0.62 -30.75
CA GLN A 171 1.65 -1.73 -31.56
C GLN A 171 1.30 -1.29 -32.97
N LYS A 172 0.76 -0.08 -33.14
CA LYS A 172 0.48 0.49 -34.46
C LYS A 172 1.76 0.71 -35.26
N GLU A 173 2.80 1.25 -34.62
CA GLU A 173 4.12 1.41 -35.22
C GLU A 173 4.72 0.05 -35.62
N LEU A 174 4.61 -0.98 -34.76
CA LEU A 174 5.05 -2.33 -35.09
C LEU A 174 4.36 -2.86 -36.34
N ALA A 175 3.04 -2.67 -36.47
CA ALA A 175 2.29 -3.10 -37.66
C ALA A 175 2.77 -2.41 -38.95
N VAL A 176 3.19 -1.14 -38.86
CA VAL A 176 3.80 -0.42 -40.00
C VAL A 176 5.15 -1.04 -40.35
N ILE A 177 6.02 -1.27 -39.36
CA ILE A 177 7.33 -1.91 -39.55
C ILE A 177 7.16 -3.29 -40.20
N GLU A 178 6.23 -4.10 -39.73
CA GLU A 178 5.97 -5.44 -40.28
C GLU A 178 5.45 -5.39 -41.72
N LYS A 179 4.60 -4.43 -42.05
CA LYS A 179 4.13 -4.20 -43.41
C LYS A 179 5.29 -3.81 -44.33
N ASP A 180 6.12 -2.87 -43.91
CA ASP A 180 7.27 -2.40 -44.70
C ASP A 180 8.31 -3.51 -44.87
N LEU A 181 8.58 -4.28 -43.83
CA LEU A 181 9.47 -5.44 -43.87
C LEU A 181 8.94 -6.54 -44.82
N THR A 182 7.62 -6.79 -44.79
CA THR A 182 6.96 -7.72 -45.72
C THR A 182 7.09 -7.24 -47.16
N HIS A 183 6.91 -5.93 -47.39
CA HIS A 183 7.12 -5.32 -48.70
C HIS A 183 8.57 -5.48 -49.18
N ILE A 184 9.57 -5.22 -48.33
CA ILE A 184 10.98 -5.42 -48.67
C ILE A 184 11.26 -6.91 -48.98
N TYR A 185 10.72 -7.83 -48.19
CA TYR A 185 10.87 -9.26 -48.48
C TYR A 185 10.15 -9.74 -49.74
N SER A 186 9.13 -9.02 -50.21
CA SER A 186 8.39 -9.36 -51.43
C SER A 186 9.27 -9.30 -52.70
N TYR A 187 10.37 -8.55 -52.67
CA TYR A 187 11.37 -8.55 -53.73
C TYR A 187 12.08 -9.90 -53.91
N ASN A 188 11.87 -10.85 -52.99
CA ASN A 188 12.35 -12.23 -53.07
C ASN A 188 13.86 -12.37 -53.29
N ILE A 189 14.64 -11.39 -52.82
CA ILE A 189 16.12 -11.40 -52.89
C ILE A 189 16.68 -12.35 -51.82
N ILE A 190 16.13 -12.33 -50.61
CA ILE A 190 16.44 -13.30 -49.55
C ILE A 190 15.43 -14.44 -49.60
N TYR A 191 15.94 -15.67 -49.66
CA TYR A 191 15.13 -16.88 -49.68
C TYR A 191 14.28 -17.00 -48.39
N PRO A 192 12.99 -17.37 -48.45
CA PRO A 192 12.09 -17.34 -47.31
C PRO A 192 12.60 -18.01 -46.04
N ALA A 193 13.33 -19.13 -46.14
CA ALA A 193 13.85 -19.85 -44.98
C ALA A 193 14.86 -19.03 -44.14
N TYR A 194 15.48 -18.00 -44.72
CA TYR A 194 16.46 -17.16 -44.06
C TYR A 194 15.93 -15.76 -43.71
N ARG A 195 14.61 -15.52 -43.80
CA ARG A 195 13.97 -14.24 -43.42
C ARG A 195 13.76 -14.18 -41.92
N ASN A 196 14.87 -14.19 -41.20
CA ASN A 196 14.90 -14.04 -39.76
C ASN A 196 16.11 -13.19 -39.37
N ARG A 197 16.00 -12.50 -38.23
CA ARG A 197 17.02 -11.56 -37.75
C ARG A 197 18.42 -12.17 -37.69
N ALA A 198 18.56 -13.41 -37.22
CA ALA A 198 19.85 -14.06 -37.06
C ALA A 198 20.56 -14.21 -38.42
N ALA A 199 19.87 -14.81 -39.39
CA ALA A 199 20.40 -14.98 -40.74
C ALA A 199 20.70 -13.65 -41.44
N VAL A 200 19.78 -12.68 -41.37
CA VAL A 200 19.95 -11.36 -41.99
C VAL A 200 21.15 -10.60 -41.41
N THR A 201 21.35 -10.68 -40.08
CA THR A 201 22.50 -10.06 -39.40
C THR A 201 23.81 -10.67 -39.90
N SER A 202 23.90 -12.00 -39.93
CA SER A 202 25.07 -12.70 -40.44
C SER A 202 25.36 -12.36 -41.91
N PHE A 203 24.32 -12.32 -42.76
CA PHE A 203 24.49 -11.94 -44.16
C PHE A 203 25.02 -10.51 -44.31
N PHE A 204 24.48 -9.57 -43.53
CA PHE A 204 24.98 -8.19 -43.53
C PHE A 204 26.45 -8.13 -43.11
N GLU A 205 26.85 -8.88 -42.09
CA GLU A 205 28.24 -8.94 -41.62
C GLU A 205 29.18 -9.54 -42.68
N TYR A 206 28.80 -10.64 -43.32
CA TYR A 206 29.64 -11.27 -44.36
C TYR A 206 29.81 -10.35 -45.58
N LEU A 207 28.72 -9.72 -46.04
CA LEU A 207 28.75 -8.77 -47.15
C LEU A 207 29.51 -7.48 -46.78
N SER A 208 29.41 -7.05 -45.51
CA SER A 208 30.05 -5.82 -45.06
C SER A 208 31.55 -5.97 -44.84
N SER A 209 31.99 -7.13 -44.35
CA SER A 209 33.39 -7.49 -44.18
C SER A 209 34.08 -7.92 -45.48
N GLY A 210 33.33 -8.10 -46.56
CA GLY A 210 33.85 -8.56 -47.85
C GLY A 210 34.14 -10.06 -47.89
N ARG A 211 33.69 -10.85 -46.90
CA ARG A 211 33.80 -12.31 -46.88
C ARG A 211 32.99 -12.97 -47.99
N CYS A 212 31.91 -12.33 -48.45
CA CYS A 212 31.15 -12.77 -49.62
C CYS A 212 30.66 -11.57 -50.44
N SER A 213 30.35 -11.84 -51.71
CA SER A 213 29.87 -10.85 -52.68
C SER A 213 28.45 -11.14 -53.20
N SER A 214 27.91 -12.31 -52.88
CA SER A 214 26.59 -12.82 -53.29
C SER A 214 25.94 -13.60 -52.15
N LEU A 215 24.61 -13.74 -52.21
CA LEU A 215 23.87 -14.62 -51.29
C LEU A 215 24.03 -16.10 -51.67
N GLU A 216 23.95 -16.39 -52.97
CA GLU A 216 24.07 -17.72 -53.56
C GLU A 216 25.51 -18.01 -54.03
N GLY A 217 25.82 -19.28 -54.29
CA GLY A 217 27.13 -19.74 -54.75
C GLY A 217 27.94 -20.45 -53.65
N HIS A 218 29.04 -21.09 -54.06
CA HIS A 218 29.89 -21.86 -53.15
C HIS A 218 30.50 -20.99 -52.03
N GLU A 219 30.90 -19.76 -52.39
CA GLU A 219 31.39 -18.74 -51.46
C GLU A 219 30.28 -17.75 -51.02
N GLY A 220 29.01 -18.11 -51.25
CA GLY A 220 27.85 -17.25 -50.97
C GLY A 220 27.48 -17.19 -49.49
N ALA A 221 26.79 -16.12 -49.10
CA ALA A 221 26.34 -15.90 -47.72
C ALA A 221 25.50 -17.07 -47.15
N TYR A 222 24.67 -17.72 -47.98
CA TYR A 222 23.86 -18.87 -47.54
C TYR A 222 24.71 -20.08 -47.17
N ASN A 223 25.79 -20.35 -47.92
CA ASN A 223 26.67 -21.47 -47.64
C ASN A 223 27.49 -21.21 -46.37
N LEU A 224 28.05 -20.00 -46.24
CA LEU A 224 28.76 -19.56 -45.04
C LEU A 224 27.87 -19.68 -43.79
N TYR A 225 26.64 -19.16 -43.85
CA TYR A 225 25.70 -19.24 -42.75
C TYR A 225 25.30 -20.68 -42.43
N SER A 226 25.04 -21.53 -43.43
CA SER A 226 24.68 -22.93 -43.20
C SER A 226 25.86 -23.74 -42.62
N MET A 227 27.08 -23.40 -43.01
CA MET A 227 28.30 -23.99 -42.46
C MET A 227 28.53 -23.55 -41.02
N GLU A 228 28.40 -22.26 -40.72
CA GLU A 228 28.50 -21.71 -39.35
C GLU A 228 27.38 -22.28 -38.46
N ALA A 229 26.13 -22.32 -38.92
CA ALA A 229 25.01 -22.93 -38.19
C ALA A 229 25.19 -24.43 -37.95
N ARG A 230 25.77 -25.17 -38.91
CA ARG A 230 26.12 -26.59 -38.73
C ARG A 230 27.27 -26.78 -37.75
N MET A 231 28.28 -25.90 -37.77
CA MET A 231 29.37 -25.91 -36.80
C MET A 231 28.89 -25.56 -35.40
N ASP A 232 27.97 -24.61 -35.29
CA ASP A 232 27.32 -24.24 -34.04
C ASP A 232 26.48 -25.41 -33.51
N HIS A 233 25.64 -26.05 -34.34
CA HIS A 233 24.89 -27.26 -33.96
C HIS A 233 25.80 -28.46 -33.60
N LEU A 234 26.93 -28.64 -34.29
CA LEU A 234 27.93 -29.66 -33.97
C LEU A 234 28.63 -29.38 -32.62
N ALA A 235 28.95 -28.12 -32.34
CA ALA A 235 29.44 -27.69 -31.03
C ALA A 235 28.35 -27.80 -29.94
N GLU A 236 27.08 -27.62 -30.31
CA GLU A 236 25.91 -27.73 -29.43
C GLU A 236 25.58 -29.17 -29.03
N GLY A 237 26.08 -30.16 -29.79
CA GLY A 237 26.12 -31.56 -29.38
C GLY A 237 26.84 -31.80 -28.04
N GLN A 238 27.64 -30.82 -27.57
CA GLN A 238 28.31 -30.88 -26.28
C GLN A 238 27.79 -29.90 -25.22
N ASN A 239 26.81 -29.02 -25.48
CA ASN A 239 26.19 -28.22 -24.43
C ASN A 239 24.84 -27.68 -24.89
N LYS A 240 23.77 -28.40 -24.52
CA LYS A 240 22.38 -28.03 -24.81
C LYS A 240 22.07 -26.60 -24.32
N ILE A 241 21.69 -25.74 -25.27
CA ILE A 241 20.72 -24.65 -25.15
C ILE A 241 21.17 -23.37 -24.41
N LEU A 242 22.25 -23.37 -23.61
CA LEU A 242 22.67 -22.16 -22.86
C LEU A 242 23.77 -21.30 -23.55
N SER A 243 24.49 -21.86 -24.53
CA SER A 243 25.72 -21.26 -25.09
C SER A 243 25.50 -20.26 -26.24
N HIS A 244 24.38 -20.38 -26.97
CA HIS A 244 24.06 -19.47 -28.08
C HIS A 244 23.83 -18.01 -27.66
N LEU A 245 23.61 -17.75 -26.36
CA LEU A 245 23.58 -16.39 -25.82
C LEU A 245 24.96 -15.71 -25.75
N ASN A 246 26.04 -16.47 -25.55
CA ASN A 246 27.38 -15.89 -25.30
C ASN A 246 28.19 -15.64 -26.57
N LYS A 247 27.94 -16.31 -27.69
CA LYS A 247 28.55 -15.89 -28.98
C LYS A 247 27.95 -14.58 -29.52
N ILE A 248 26.73 -14.24 -29.11
CA ILE A 248 26.15 -12.91 -29.31
C ILE A 248 26.96 -11.85 -28.53
N GLU A 249 27.63 -12.21 -27.43
CA GLU A 249 28.44 -11.33 -26.57
C GLU A 249 29.67 -10.71 -27.25
N PHE A 250 30.24 -11.41 -28.24
CA PHE A 250 31.39 -10.86 -28.97
C PHE A 250 30.96 -9.87 -30.07
N ASN A 251 29.86 -10.16 -30.78
CA ASN A 251 29.22 -9.18 -31.67
C ASN A 251 28.58 -8.01 -30.88
N GLN A 252 28.25 -8.20 -29.60
CA GLN A 252 27.78 -7.14 -28.69
C GLN A 252 28.80 -6.00 -28.48
N ARG A 253 30.12 -6.16 -28.76
CA ARG A 253 31.10 -5.06 -28.64
C ARG A 253 31.08 -4.07 -29.80
N ALA A 254 30.79 -4.53 -31.01
CA ALA A 254 30.50 -3.62 -32.13
C ALA A 254 29.09 -3.02 -31.99
N LEU A 255 28.15 -3.81 -31.44
CA LEU A 255 26.84 -3.33 -30.98
C LEU A 255 26.96 -2.29 -29.86
N PHE A 256 27.95 -2.38 -28.96
CA PHE A 256 28.19 -1.46 -27.84
C PHE A 256 28.42 -0.01 -28.29
N LEU A 257 29.08 0.18 -29.44
CA LEU A 257 29.22 1.51 -30.06
C LEU A 257 27.91 2.03 -30.67
N ALA A 258 27.05 1.13 -31.15
CA ALA A 258 25.68 1.46 -31.54
C ALA A 258 24.74 1.63 -30.34
N VAL A 259 25.06 1.01 -29.19
CA VAL A 259 24.35 1.11 -27.91
C VAL A 259 24.54 2.49 -27.28
N ASN A 260 25.65 3.17 -27.50
CA ASN A 260 25.80 4.58 -27.08
C ASN A 260 24.77 5.51 -27.74
N LYS A 261 24.24 5.15 -28.91
CA LYS A 261 23.17 5.89 -29.59
C LYS A 261 21.77 5.45 -29.14
N SER A 262 21.60 4.21 -28.68
CA SER A 262 20.38 3.78 -27.97
C SER A 262 20.35 4.21 -26.50
N SER A 263 21.50 4.51 -25.88
CA SER A 263 21.58 5.21 -24.59
C SER A 263 20.95 6.59 -24.66
N GLU A 264 20.96 7.24 -25.83
CA GLU A 264 20.29 8.51 -26.06
C GLU A 264 18.76 8.36 -26.08
N GLN A 265 18.25 7.27 -26.67
CA GLN A 265 16.82 6.90 -26.63
C GLN A 265 16.38 6.37 -25.26
N LEU A 266 17.27 5.66 -24.55
CA LEU A 266 17.07 5.26 -23.17
C LEU A 266 17.12 6.46 -22.22
N CYS A 267 17.95 7.48 -22.49
CA CYS A 267 17.90 8.76 -21.78
C CYS A 267 16.57 9.48 -22.04
N GLN A 268 16.07 9.50 -23.27
CA GLN A 268 14.73 10.06 -23.55
C GLN A 268 13.60 9.29 -22.85
N MET A 269 13.72 7.96 -22.74
CA MET A 269 12.81 7.15 -21.93
C MET A 269 13.01 7.37 -20.43
N GLN A 270 14.25 7.56 -19.96
CA GLN A 270 14.59 7.89 -18.58
C GLN A 270 14.06 9.27 -18.20
N ASP A 271 14.08 10.23 -19.12
CA ASP A 271 13.52 11.57 -18.98
C ASP A 271 11.99 11.51 -18.97
N ALA A 272 11.39 10.68 -19.83
CA ALA A 272 9.95 10.42 -19.79
C ALA A 272 9.54 9.74 -18.47
N ILE A 273 10.31 8.76 -17.98
CA ILE A 273 10.10 8.09 -16.70
C ILE A 273 10.32 9.06 -15.54
N SER A 274 11.30 9.95 -15.62
CA SER A 274 11.56 10.97 -14.61
C SER A 274 10.49 12.05 -14.60
N SER A 275 9.95 12.43 -15.77
CA SER A 275 8.77 13.29 -15.88
C SER A 275 7.53 12.62 -15.30
N VAL A 276 7.36 11.32 -15.54
CA VAL A 276 6.28 10.52 -14.93
C VAL A 276 6.47 10.39 -13.42
N ASP A 277 7.71 10.24 -12.93
CA ASP A 277 8.01 10.22 -11.49
C ASP A 277 7.76 11.58 -10.83
N GLN A 278 8.12 12.67 -11.50
CA GLN A 278 7.77 14.03 -11.05
C GLN A 278 6.26 14.25 -11.03
N ASP A 279 5.53 13.77 -12.04
CA ASP A 279 4.07 13.85 -12.06
C ASP A 279 3.44 12.93 -11.00
N LEU A 280 4.06 11.78 -10.70
CA LEU A 280 3.67 10.92 -9.57
C LEU A 280 3.90 11.62 -8.23
N GLN A 281 5.02 12.31 -8.05
CA GLN A 281 5.29 13.10 -6.85
C GLN A 281 4.29 14.26 -6.72
N ARG A 282 3.93 14.92 -7.83
CA ARG A 282 2.88 15.95 -7.86
C ARG A 282 1.49 15.39 -7.53
N ILE A 283 1.13 14.23 -8.06
CA ILE A 283 -0.14 13.57 -7.75
C ILE A 283 -0.17 13.10 -6.29
N ALA A 284 0.94 12.55 -5.78
CA ALA A 284 1.05 12.11 -4.40
C ALA A 284 0.95 13.28 -3.41
N SER A 285 1.63 14.39 -3.71
CA SER A 285 1.55 15.62 -2.91
C SER A 285 0.17 16.28 -3.02
N ALA A 286 -0.42 16.37 -4.21
CA ALA A 286 -1.79 16.84 -4.38
C ALA A 286 -2.80 15.97 -3.62
N SER A 287 -2.59 14.65 -3.59
CA SER A 287 -3.39 13.73 -2.78
C SER A 287 -3.19 13.99 -1.29
N GLN A 288 -1.96 14.17 -0.80
CA GLN A 288 -1.72 14.52 0.61
C GLN A 288 -2.41 15.83 1.00
N VAL A 289 -2.32 16.87 0.17
CA VAL A 289 -2.99 18.17 0.40
C VAL A 289 -4.51 18.00 0.44
N SER A 290 -5.07 17.27 -0.53
CA SER A 290 -6.51 16.97 -0.59
C SER A 290 -7.00 16.22 0.66
N ASN A 291 -6.20 15.29 1.19
CA ASN A 291 -6.57 14.58 2.39
C ASN A 291 -6.41 15.40 3.67
N ALA A 292 -5.40 16.27 3.75
CA ALA A 292 -5.31 17.25 4.83
C ALA A 292 -6.51 18.23 4.81
N GLN A 293 -7.02 18.57 3.61
CA GLN A 293 -8.26 19.33 3.48
C GLN A 293 -9.47 18.54 3.97
N LEU A 294 -9.59 17.24 3.65
CA LEU A 294 -10.66 16.38 4.18
C LEU A 294 -10.62 16.26 5.71
N GLU A 295 -9.44 16.11 6.32
CA GLU A 295 -9.29 16.11 7.78
C GLU A 295 -9.72 17.45 8.40
N ARG A 296 -9.36 18.57 7.78
CA ARG A 296 -9.82 19.91 8.23
C ARG A 296 -11.33 20.07 8.09
N ILE A 297 -11.92 19.55 7.02
CA ILE A 297 -13.38 19.57 6.81
C ILE A 297 -14.08 18.72 7.88
N ALA A 298 -13.54 17.54 8.20
CA ALA A 298 -14.07 16.68 9.25
C ALA A 298 -14.02 17.36 10.64
N CYS A 299 -12.88 17.97 10.99
CA CYS A 299 -12.73 18.73 12.24
C CYS A 299 -13.71 19.92 12.32
N ASN A 300 -13.87 20.66 11.22
CA ASN A 300 -14.83 21.77 11.17
C ASN A 300 -16.29 21.28 11.31
N ALA A 301 -16.63 20.11 10.75
CA ALA A 301 -17.95 19.53 10.90
C ALA A 301 -18.26 19.13 12.36
N GLU A 302 -17.28 18.55 13.07
CA GLU A 302 -17.42 18.23 14.50
C GLU A 302 -17.63 19.49 15.35
N MET A 303 -16.90 20.56 15.06
CA MET A 303 -17.08 21.86 15.73
C MET A 303 -18.47 22.46 15.51
N ILE A 304 -18.99 22.39 14.28
CA ILE A 304 -20.36 22.85 13.97
C ILE A 304 -21.40 22.04 14.75
N GLN A 305 -21.21 20.73 14.83
CA GLN A 305 -22.11 19.84 15.56
C GLN A 305 -22.09 20.13 17.07
N PHE A 306 -20.91 20.34 17.65
CA PHE A 306 -20.76 20.72 19.05
C PHE A 306 -21.47 22.05 19.35
N ASN A 307 -21.24 23.08 18.54
CA ASN A 307 -21.89 24.39 18.71
C ASN A 307 -23.42 24.28 18.57
N SER A 308 -23.91 23.48 17.62
CA SER A 308 -25.35 23.25 17.44
C SER A 308 -25.98 22.60 18.67
N ASN A 309 -25.29 21.64 19.29
CA ASN A 309 -25.75 20.99 20.52
C ASN A 309 -25.75 21.95 21.71
N GLN A 310 -24.73 22.80 21.84
CA GLN A 310 -24.67 23.84 22.88
C GLN A 310 -25.85 24.82 22.75
N ILE A 311 -26.09 25.37 21.55
CA ILE A 311 -27.23 26.27 21.28
C ILE A 311 -28.55 25.59 21.64
N ARG A 312 -28.72 24.32 21.26
CA ARG A 312 -29.92 23.56 21.60
C ARG A 312 -30.12 23.43 23.11
N SER A 313 -29.05 23.12 23.85
CA SER A 313 -29.11 23.02 25.31
C SER A 313 -29.40 24.37 25.99
N GLU A 314 -28.86 25.48 25.47
CA GLU A 314 -29.17 26.83 25.95
C GLU A 314 -30.65 27.18 25.72
N VAL A 315 -31.21 26.83 24.55
CA VAL A 315 -32.64 27.03 24.25
C VAL A 315 -33.52 26.18 25.17
N GLU A 316 -33.15 24.93 25.43
CA GLU A 316 -33.88 24.05 26.36
C GLU A 316 -33.85 24.61 27.79
N LEU A 317 -32.70 25.09 28.27
CA LEU A 317 -32.58 25.76 29.56
C LEU A 317 -33.41 27.05 29.62
N ARG A 318 -33.38 27.87 28.56
CA ARG A 318 -34.16 29.11 28.47
C ARG A 318 -35.66 28.81 28.52
N ASN A 319 -36.14 27.84 27.75
CA ASN A 319 -37.54 27.41 27.77
C ASN A 319 -37.95 26.87 29.16
N HIS A 320 -37.06 26.13 29.84
CA HIS A 320 -37.31 25.64 31.19
C HIS A 320 -37.43 26.80 32.19
N VAL A 321 -36.53 27.78 32.11
CA VAL A 321 -36.54 28.99 32.94
C VAL A 321 -37.80 29.83 32.69
N ASP A 322 -38.15 30.07 31.42
CA ASP A 322 -39.38 30.79 31.03
C ASP A 322 -40.64 30.06 31.55
N GLY A 323 -40.64 28.71 31.53
CA GLY A 323 -41.71 27.89 32.11
C GLY A 323 -41.82 28.01 33.64
N ILE A 324 -40.70 28.07 34.35
CA ILE A 324 -40.69 28.32 35.81
C ILE A 324 -41.29 29.69 36.11
N PHE A 325 -40.89 30.73 35.37
CA PHE A 325 -41.43 32.08 35.56
C PHE A 325 -42.91 32.19 35.17
N ALA A 326 -43.35 31.50 34.11
CA ALA A 326 -44.76 31.43 33.74
C ALA A 326 -45.63 30.75 34.82
N SER A 327 -45.08 29.77 35.56
CA SER A 327 -45.77 29.11 36.68
C SER A 327 -45.87 29.95 37.96
N HIS A 328 -45.02 30.98 38.10
CA HIS A 328 -45.01 31.90 39.26
C HIS A 328 -45.86 33.17 39.05
N TYR A 329 -46.42 33.38 37.85
CA TYR A 329 -47.31 34.50 37.51
C TYR A 329 -48.70 34.05 37.06
N GLN A 330 -49.20 32.92 37.58
CA GLN A 330 -50.63 32.63 37.56
C GLN A 330 -51.25 33.15 38.87
N PHE A 331 -51.90 34.31 38.75
CA PHE A 331 -52.91 34.80 39.70
C PHE A 331 -54.16 33.93 39.67
#